data_AF-A0A7K0FZ74-F1
#
_entry.id   AF-A0A7K0FZ74-F1
#
_cell.length_a   1.000
_cell.length_b   1.000
_cell.length_c   1.000
_cell.angle_alpha   90.00
_cell.angle_beta   90.00
_cell.angle_gamma   90.00
#
_symmetry.space_group_name_H-M   'P 1'
#
loop_
_entity.id
_entity.type
_entity.pdbx_description
1 polymer ?
#
loop_
_entity_poly.entity_id
_entity_poly.type
_entity_poly.pdbx_seq_one_letter_code
_entity_poly.pdbx_strand_id
1 'polypeptide(L)'
;MKKIFNRSFFLIILISFGCKKNPDDKKIEITSNNLTSCPADLNCTYLYKDGADFGEPFFLNLKKGDFKIFKYSALLGNGYYAKHVYIRVPLNVTQFELGNDQVLAGEVKYANPCASCDVIGLKVVGGSFKGIKSVNANQTSRWLLEGKVYLSTIQPSSYQDSIIIKQYFNLDPAGI
;
A
#
# COMPACT_ATOMS: atom_id res chain seq x y z
N MET A 1 -1.83 -78.91 4.49
CA MET A 1 -1.73 -77.64 5.23
C MET A 1 -2.19 -76.50 4.32
N LYS A 2 -2.78 -75.46 4.92
CA LYS A 2 -3.65 -74.46 4.29
C LYS A 2 -2.90 -73.41 3.46
N LYS A 3 -3.62 -72.93 2.44
CA LYS A 3 -3.46 -71.78 1.53
C LYS A 3 -3.01 -70.48 2.23
N ILE A 4 -2.41 -69.52 1.49
CA ILE A 4 -3.07 -68.28 1.01
C ILE A 4 -2.07 -67.34 0.30
N PHE A 5 -2.49 -66.95 -0.89
CA PHE A 5 -2.02 -65.92 -1.81
C PHE A 5 -2.11 -64.53 -1.14
N ASN A 6 -1.01 -63.78 -1.02
CA ASN A 6 -1.07 -62.41 -0.50
C ASN A 6 -1.15 -61.40 -1.66
N ARG A 7 -2.34 -60.83 -1.87
CA ARG A 7 -2.65 -59.85 -2.90
C ARG A 7 -2.15 -58.46 -2.49
N SER A 8 -1.49 -57.78 -3.42
CA SER A 8 -1.31 -56.33 -3.43
C SER A 8 -2.62 -55.60 -3.14
N PHE A 9 -2.58 -54.65 -2.20
CA PHE A 9 -3.63 -53.66 -2.00
C PHE A 9 -2.97 -52.26 -2.04
N PHE A 10 -2.91 -51.69 -3.23
CA PHE A 10 -2.45 -50.32 -3.46
C PHE A 10 -3.66 -49.41 -3.21
N LEU A 11 -3.72 -48.81 -2.02
CA LEU A 11 -4.80 -47.90 -1.62
C LEU A 11 -4.47 -46.48 -2.13
N ILE A 12 -5.11 -46.08 -3.23
CA ILE A 12 -5.04 -44.71 -3.74
C ILE A 12 -5.93 -43.83 -2.88
N ILE A 13 -5.32 -43.04 -1.99
CA ILE A 13 -6.01 -42.02 -1.18
C ILE A 13 -6.18 -40.77 -2.06
N LEU A 14 -7.35 -40.64 -2.68
CA LEU A 14 -7.81 -39.38 -3.27
C LEU A 14 -8.14 -38.41 -2.13
N ILE A 15 -7.16 -37.62 -1.69
CA ILE A 15 -7.41 -36.48 -0.81
C ILE A 15 -8.07 -35.41 -1.67
N SER A 16 -9.40 -35.39 -1.63
CA SER A 16 -10.22 -34.29 -2.12
C SER A 16 -9.87 -33.05 -1.29
N PHE A 17 -8.92 -32.25 -1.75
CA PHE A 17 -8.73 -30.88 -1.29
C PHE A 17 -9.94 -30.06 -1.73
N GLY A 18 -11.03 -30.17 -0.96
CA GLY A 18 -12.11 -29.21 -1.02
C GLY A 18 -11.55 -27.86 -0.61
N CYS A 19 -11.37 -26.95 -1.58
CA CYS A 19 -11.13 -25.54 -1.32
C CYS A 19 -12.29 -24.99 -0.48
N LYS A 20 -12.12 -24.98 0.85
CA LYS A 20 -12.91 -24.11 1.72
C LYS A 20 -12.53 -22.68 1.35
N LYS A 21 -13.51 -21.88 0.90
CA LYS A 21 -13.33 -20.42 0.82
C LYS A 21 -12.88 -19.95 2.20
N ASN A 22 -11.70 -19.35 2.26
CA ASN A 22 -11.21 -18.78 3.51
C ASN A 22 -12.15 -17.62 3.90
N PRO A 23 -12.52 -17.49 5.18
CA PRO A 23 -13.27 -16.34 5.67
C PRO A 23 -12.56 -14.99 5.45
N ASP A 24 -11.28 -15.03 5.07
CA ASP A 24 -10.46 -13.87 4.68
C ASP A 24 -10.79 -13.28 3.29
N ASP A 25 -11.69 -13.89 2.51
CA ASP A 25 -12.22 -13.34 1.24
C ASP A 25 -13.24 -12.20 1.46
N LYS A 26 -13.11 -11.43 2.55
CA LYS A 26 -13.95 -10.24 2.75
C LYS A 26 -13.68 -9.29 1.59
N LYS A 27 -14.68 -9.11 0.74
CA LYS A 27 -14.59 -8.19 -0.39
C LYS A 27 -14.48 -6.77 0.15
N ILE A 28 -13.40 -6.08 -0.21
CA ILE A 28 -13.20 -4.67 0.15
C ILE A 28 -14.02 -3.84 -0.83
N GLU A 29 -14.84 -2.96 -0.30
CA GLU A 29 -15.63 -2.03 -1.10
C GLU A 29 -15.11 -0.60 -0.93
N ILE A 30 -14.80 0.03 -2.07
CA ILE A 30 -14.39 1.44 -2.17
C ILE A 30 -15.18 2.04 -3.32
N THR A 31 -15.94 3.08 -3.04
CA THR A 31 -16.72 3.81 -4.05
C THR A 31 -15.85 4.88 -4.72
N SER A 32 -16.05 5.10 -6.01
CA SER A 32 -15.30 6.09 -6.79
C SER A 32 -15.79 7.55 -6.63
N ASN A 33 -16.71 7.80 -5.71
CA ASN A 33 -17.23 9.13 -5.40
C ASN A 33 -16.37 9.83 -4.33
N ASN A 34 -16.51 11.16 -4.25
CA ASN A 34 -15.86 11.99 -3.22
C ASN A 34 -14.35 11.79 -3.15
N LEU A 35 -13.71 11.75 -4.31
CA LEU A 35 -12.26 11.69 -4.40
C LEU A 35 -11.64 12.92 -3.73
N THR A 36 -10.56 12.74 -2.98
CA THR A 36 -9.87 13.86 -2.34
C THR A 36 -9.29 14.79 -3.40
N SER A 37 -9.57 16.08 -3.31
CA SER A 37 -8.92 17.10 -4.13
C SER A 37 -7.47 17.30 -3.69
N CYS A 38 -6.62 17.71 -4.63
CA CYS A 38 -5.32 18.25 -4.24
C CYS A 38 -5.54 19.60 -3.54
N PRO A 39 -4.89 19.87 -2.39
CA PRO A 39 -4.98 21.18 -1.75
C PRO A 39 -4.55 22.31 -2.70
N ALA A 40 -5.09 23.51 -2.46
CA ALA A 40 -4.71 24.70 -3.20
C ALA A 40 -3.19 24.91 -3.15
N ASP A 41 -2.62 25.41 -4.25
CA ASP A 41 -1.19 25.71 -4.43
C ASP A 41 -0.24 24.50 -4.39
N LEU A 42 -0.77 23.28 -4.27
CA LEU A 42 0.00 22.05 -4.36
C LEU A 42 -0.19 21.37 -5.73
N ASN A 43 0.87 20.71 -6.19
CA ASN A 43 0.78 19.76 -7.29
C ASN A 43 0.86 18.34 -6.73
N CYS A 44 -0.23 17.58 -6.88
CA CYS A 44 -0.33 16.23 -6.33
C CYS A 44 -0.11 15.14 -7.38
N THR A 45 0.61 14.09 -7.00
CA THR A 45 0.75 12.87 -7.81
C THR A 45 0.39 11.63 -6.99
N TYR A 46 -0.17 10.63 -7.68
CA TYR A 46 -0.66 9.38 -7.11
C TYR A 46 -0.15 8.24 -8.00
N LEU A 47 0.97 7.65 -7.63
CA LEU A 47 1.68 6.67 -8.46
C LEU A 47 1.96 5.39 -7.68
N TYR A 48 2.06 4.26 -8.37
CA TYR A 48 2.54 3.01 -7.77
C TYR A 48 3.65 2.37 -8.59
N LYS A 49 4.50 1.61 -7.92
CA LYS A 49 5.53 0.75 -8.52
C LYS A 49 5.33 -0.69 -8.07
N ASP A 50 5.51 -1.60 -9.02
CA ASP A 50 5.51 -3.05 -8.78
C ASP A 50 6.95 -3.54 -8.64
N GLY A 51 7.17 -4.55 -7.81
CA GLY A 51 8.49 -5.12 -7.59
C GLY A 51 9.44 -4.15 -6.86
N ALA A 52 8.90 -3.31 -5.98
CA ALA A 52 9.61 -2.28 -5.25
C ALA A 52 9.65 -2.57 -3.75
N ASP A 53 10.63 -2.01 -3.04
CA ASP A 53 10.66 -1.93 -1.58
C ASP A 53 11.34 -0.62 -1.15
N PHE A 54 11.29 -0.31 0.14
CA PHE A 54 11.96 0.85 0.70
C PHE A 54 13.49 0.70 0.61
N GLY A 55 14.14 1.65 -0.05
CA GLY A 55 15.59 1.82 0.01
C GLY A 55 16.00 2.63 1.23
N GLU A 56 17.29 2.98 1.30
CA GLU A 56 17.82 3.89 2.32
C GLU A 56 18.53 5.09 1.67
N PRO A 57 18.17 6.34 2.02
CA PRO A 57 16.97 6.70 2.79
C PRO A 57 15.70 6.48 1.94
N PHE A 58 14.65 5.95 2.56
CA PHE A 58 13.46 5.46 1.83
C PHE A 58 12.75 6.49 0.94
N PHE A 59 12.85 7.78 1.28
CA PHE A 59 12.14 8.84 0.56
C PHE A 59 12.90 9.33 -0.68
N LEU A 60 14.21 9.06 -0.77
CA LEU A 60 15.02 9.34 -1.96
C LEU A 60 15.06 8.13 -2.89
N ASN A 61 15.13 6.93 -2.32
CA ASN A 61 15.41 5.71 -3.06
C ASN A 61 14.36 4.64 -2.75
N LEU A 62 13.62 4.22 -3.77
CA LEU A 62 13.00 2.90 -3.79
C LEU A 62 14.01 1.91 -4.40
N LYS A 63 14.04 0.69 -3.90
CA LYS A 63 14.87 -0.39 -4.44
C LYS A 63 13.98 -1.48 -5.05
N LYS A 64 14.57 -2.40 -5.81
CA LYS A 64 13.88 -3.63 -6.22
C LYS A 64 13.51 -4.48 -5.00
N GLY A 65 12.34 -5.10 -5.03
CA GLY A 65 11.86 -5.99 -3.97
C GLY A 65 10.54 -6.69 -4.33
N ASP A 66 9.90 -7.30 -3.33
CA ASP A 66 8.73 -8.17 -3.53
C ASP A 66 7.39 -7.50 -3.21
N PHE A 67 7.38 -6.17 -3.17
CA PHE A 67 6.19 -5.39 -2.80
C PHE A 67 5.71 -4.50 -3.94
N LYS A 68 4.48 -4.01 -3.76
CA LYS A 68 3.93 -2.88 -4.48
C LYS A 68 4.02 -1.66 -3.57
N ILE A 69 4.60 -0.57 -4.07
CA ILE A 69 4.73 0.68 -3.34
C ILE A 69 3.82 1.73 -3.99
N PHE A 70 2.83 2.22 -3.25
CA PHE A 70 2.07 3.41 -3.62
C PHE A 70 2.75 4.65 -3.05
N LYS A 71 2.80 5.71 -3.83
CA LYS A 71 3.37 7.01 -3.46
C LYS A 71 2.35 8.10 -3.77
N TYR A 72 1.90 8.76 -2.72
CA TYR A 72 1.30 10.08 -2.81
C TYR A 72 2.40 11.12 -2.67
N SER A 73 2.38 12.14 -3.53
CA SER A 73 3.19 13.34 -3.38
C SER A 73 2.31 14.58 -3.47
N ALA A 74 2.60 15.58 -2.67
CA ALA A 74 2.09 16.94 -2.85
C ALA A 74 3.24 17.93 -2.76
N LEU A 75 3.46 18.68 -3.84
CA LEU A 75 4.61 19.55 -4.02
C LEU A 75 4.17 21.02 -4.01
N LEU A 76 4.88 21.86 -3.27
CA LEU A 76 4.73 23.31 -3.28
C LEU A 76 5.99 23.95 -3.89
N GLY A 77 5.79 25.06 -4.63
CA GLY A 77 6.87 25.91 -5.13
C GLY A 77 7.94 25.13 -5.89
N ASN A 78 7.62 24.55 -7.05
CA ASN A 78 8.54 23.74 -7.86
C ASN A 78 9.21 22.56 -7.12
N GLY A 79 8.64 22.09 -6.00
CA GLY A 79 9.18 20.98 -5.22
C GLY A 79 10.15 21.39 -4.12
N TYR A 80 10.28 22.68 -3.79
CA TYR A 80 11.06 23.12 -2.62
C TYR A 80 10.50 22.58 -1.31
N TYR A 81 9.19 22.33 -1.25
CA TYR A 81 8.53 21.63 -0.17
C TYR A 81 7.72 20.46 -0.74
N ALA A 82 7.85 19.28 -0.14
CA ALA A 82 7.07 18.12 -0.51
C ALA A 82 6.47 17.44 0.72
N LYS A 83 5.26 16.90 0.57
CA LYS A 83 4.71 15.85 1.44
C LYS A 83 4.67 14.56 0.66
N HIS A 84 5.27 13.50 1.17
CA HIS A 84 5.19 12.16 0.59
C HIS A 84 4.59 11.18 1.59
N VAL A 85 3.63 10.38 1.11
CA VAL A 85 3.14 9.20 1.82
C VAL A 85 3.44 7.99 0.95
N TYR A 86 4.19 7.04 1.50
CA TYR A 86 4.51 5.78 0.87
C TYR A 86 3.74 4.66 1.56
N ILE A 87 3.14 3.75 0.79
CA ILE A 87 2.35 2.63 1.30
C ILE A 87 2.87 1.36 0.63
N ARG A 88 3.33 0.40 1.42
CA ARG A 88 3.85 -0.88 0.97
C ARG A 88 2.80 -1.97 1.19
N VAL A 89 2.59 -2.79 0.15
CA VAL A 89 1.67 -3.94 0.20
C VAL A 89 2.26 -5.12 -0.57
N PRO A 90 1.81 -6.37 -0.31
CA PRO A 90 2.28 -7.52 -1.07
C PRO A 90 2.00 -7.38 -2.57
N LEU A 91 2.90 -7.86 -3.43
CA LEU A 91 2.83 -7.63 -4.88
C LEU A 91 1.61 -8.29 -5.54
N ASN A 92 1.26 -9.51 -5.13
CA ASN A 92 0.30 -10.39 -5.79
C ASN A 92 -1.12 -10.30 -5.24
N VAL A 93 -1.56 -9.09 -4.88
CA VAL A 93 -2.90 -8.84 -4.34
C VAL A 93 -3.77 -8.08 -5.33
N THR A 94 -5.08 -8.31 -5.29
CA THR A 94 -6.09 -7.54 -6.05
C THR A 94 -6.85 -6.55 -5.17
N GLN A 95 -6.75 -6.71 -3.85
CA GLN A 95 -7.27 -5.81 -2.84
C GLN A 95 -6.39 -5.91 -1.59
N PHE A 96 -6.36 -4.87 -0.76
CA PHE A 96 -5.65 -4.90 0.52
C PHE A 96 -6.32 -4.00 1.55
N GLU A 97 -6.11 -4.32 2.83
CA GLU A 97 -6.47 -3.49 3.98
C GLU A 97 -5.28 -3.47 4.96
N LEU A 98 -4.86 -2.27 5.34
CA LEU A 98 -3.86 -1.99 6.36
C LEU A 98 -4.57 -1.27 7.50
N GLY A 99 -4.61 -1.91 8.66
CA GLY A 99 -5.04 -1.30 9.90
C GLY A 99 -3.91 -0.52 10.57
N ASN A 100 -4.23 0.02 11.74
CA ASN A 100 -3.31 0.84 12.51
C ASN A 100 -2.00 0.11 12.85
N ASP A 101 -2.08 -1.18 13.17
CA ASP A 101 -0.90 -1.96 13.56
C ASP A 101 0.08 -2.14 12.40
N GLN A 102 -0.40 -2.43 11.19
CA GLN A 102 0.47 -2.50 10.00
C GLN A 102 1.05 -1.13 9.64
N VAL A 103 0.26 -0.05 9.78
CA VAL A 103 0.74 1.32 9.58
C VAL A 103 1.89 1.63 10.54
N LEU A 104 1.74 1.32 11.83
CA LEU A 104 2.76 1.52 12.86
C LEU A 104 3.96 0.57 12.71
N ALA A 105 3.77 -0.61 12.12
CA ALA A 105 4.84 -1.55 11.79
C ALA A 105 5.72 -1.10 10.61
N GLY A 106 5.40 0.03 9.97
CA GLY A 106 6.23 0.65 8.94
C GLY A 106 5.82 0.32 7.51
N GLU A 107 4.65 -0.30 7.30
CA GLU A 107 4.07 -0.46 5.95
C GLU A 107 3.68 0.89 5.34
N VAL A 108 3.49 1.93 6.17
CA VAL A 108 3.30 3.30 5.71
C VAL A 108 4.42 4.18 6.24
N LYS A 109 5.07 4.93 5.34
CA LYS A 109 6.12 5.89 5.68
C LYS A 109 5.76 7.30 5.20
N TYR A 110 6.19 8.30 5.96
CA TYR A 110 5.97 9.70 5.65
C TYR A 110 7.30 10.45 5.53
N ALA A 111 7.42 11.32 4.55
CA ALA A 111 8.56 12.23 4.43
C ALA A 111 8.08 13.63 4.04
N ASN A 112 8.70 14.65 4.64
CA ASN A 112 8.45 16.05 4.36
C ASN A 112 9.74 16.83 4.02
N PRO A 113 10.44 16.49 2.93
CA PRO A 113 11.66 17.22 2.59
C PRO A 113 11.33 18.68 2.26
N CYS A 114 12.06 19.60 2.90
CA CYS A 114 12.18 20.97 2.45
C CYS A 114 13.62 21.44 2.64
N ALA A 115 14.29 21.80 1.53
CA ALA A 115 15.70 22.20 1.55
C ALA A 115 15.92 23.58 2.18
N SER A 116 14.88 24.42 2.22
CA SER A 116 14.97 25.83 2.62
C SER A 116 14.03 26.22 3.75
N CYS A 117 13.39 25.25 4.43
CA CYS A 117 12.45 25.52 5.50
C CYS A 117 12.97 24.93 6.83
N ASP A 118 12.74 25.64 7.92
CA ASP A 118 12.81 25.08 9.28
C ASP A 118 11.56 24.21 9.53
N VAL A 119 11.50 23.04 8.89
CA VAL A 119 10.37 22.13 9.06
C VAL A 119 10.42 21.43 10.41
N ILE A 120 9.26 21.34 11.06
CA ILE A 120 9.07 20.45 12.19
C ILE A 120 9.12 19.01 11.65
N GLY A 121 10.00 18.19 12.22
CA GLY A 121 10.07 16.77 11.91
C GLY A 121 8.79 16.06 12.35
N LEU A 122 8.13 15.35 11.43
CA LEU A 122 6.90 14.59 11.70
C LEU A 122 7.17 13.09 11.57
N LYS A 123 6.43 12.30 12.36
CA LYS A 123 6.40 10.85 12.30
C LYS A 123 4.97 10.34 12.18
N VAL A 124 4.83 9.16 11.59
CA VAL A 124 3.56 8.42 11.56
C VAL A 124 3.24 7.94 12.98
N VAL A 125 2.02 8.21 13.45
CA VAL A 125 1.50 7.76 14.76
C VAL A 125 0.23 6.94 14.64
N GLY A 126 -0.21 6.66 13.42
CA GLY A 126 -1.31 5.75 13.16
C GLY A 126 -1.92 5.98 11.78
N GLY A 127 -2.98 5.24 11.48
CA GLY A 127 -3.71 5.40 10.23
C GLY A 127 -4.40 4.11 9.79
N SER A 128 -4.92 4.14 8.58
CA SER A 128 -5.50 2.97 7.92
C SER A 128 -5.59 3.22 6.42
N PHE A 129 -5.35 2.20 5.62
CA PHE A 129 -5.51 2.25 4.17
C PHE A 129 -6.19 1.00 3.65
N LYS A 130 -7.08 1.16 2.68
CA LYS A 130 -7.58 0.07 1.87
C LYS A 130 -7.42 0.43 0.40
N GLY A 131 -7.24 -0.60 -0.43
CA GLY A 131 -7.10 -0.41 -1.86
C GLY A 131 -7.70 -1.57 -2.64
N ILE A 132 -8.26 -1.24 -3.80
CA ILE A 132 -8.77 -2.21 -4.76
C ILE A 132 -8.15 -1.96 -6.14
N LYS A 133 -7.76 -3.04 -6.81
CA LYS A 133 -7.33 -2.97 -8.21
C LYS A 133 -8.52 -2.59 -9.08
N SER A 134 -8.26 -1.70 -10.02
CA SER A 134 -9.23 -1.19 -10.98
C SER A 134 -8.56 -1.13 -12.37
N VAL A 135 -9.34 -0.84 -13.38
CA VAL A 135 -8.86 -0.58 -14.74
C VAL A 135 -9.40 0.77 -15.19
N ASN A 136 -8.61 1.53 -15.95
CA ASN A 136 -9.11 2.72 -16.62
C ASN A 136 -9.86 2.34 -17.91
N ALA A 137 -10.42 3.34 -18.60
CA ALA A 137 -11.14 3.13 -19.87
C ALA A 137 -10.29 2.46 -20.96
N ASN A 138 -8.97 2.64 -20.93
CA ASN A 138 -8.01 2.07 -21.88
C ASN A 138 -7.45 0.71 -21.41
N GLN A 139 -8.11 0.05 -20.46
CA GLN A 139 -7.70 -1.24 -19.87
C GLN A 139 -6.32 -1.24 -19.19
N THR A 140 -5.79 -0.06 -18.84
CA THR A 140 -4.56 0.06 -18.05
C THR A 140 -4.85 -0.17 -16.57
N SER A 141 -4.01 -0.98 -15.93
CA SER A 141 -4.09 -1.27 -14.49
C SER A 141 -3.92 0.00 -13.66
N ARG A 142 -4.90 0.29 -12.80
CA ARG A 142 -4.85 1.36 -11.80
C ARG A 142 -5.36 0.84 -10.46
N TRP A 143 -5.21 1.63 -9.41
CA TRP A 143 -5.70 1.28 -8.08
C TRP A 143 -6.53 2.40 -7.49
N LEU A 144 -7.66 2.08 -6.87
CA LEU A 144 -8.41 3.04 -6.06
C LEU A 144 -8.03 2.79 -4.60
N LEU A 145 -7.44 3.79 -3.95
CA LEU A 145 -7.10 3.76 -2.54
C LEU A 145 -7.99 4.71 -1.76
N GLU A 146 -8.31 4.33 -0.53
CA GLU A 146 -8.98 5.15 0.47
C GLU A 146 -8.30 4.93 1.82
N GLY A 147 -7.85 6.01 2.46
CA GLY A 147 -7.19 5.90 3.75
C GLY A 147 -6.77 7.24 4.33
N LYS A 148 -6.13 7.16 5.49
CA LYS A 148 -5.58 8.29 6.22
C LYS A 148 -4.34 7.89 6.98
N VAL A 149 -3.43 8.84 7.12
CA VAL A 149 -2.28 8.72 8.01
C VAL A 149 -2.33 9.85 9.04
N TYR A 150 -2.09 9.49 10.30
CA TYR A 150 -1.98 10.42 11.41
C TYR A 150 -0.51 10.71 11.66
N LEU A 151 -0.20 12.00 11.78
CA LEU A 151 1.15 12.50 11.97
C LEU A 151 1.23 13.26 13.29
N SER A 152 2.36 13.13 13.96
CA SER A 152 2.71 13.96 15.10
C SER A 152 4.19 14.34 15.02
N THR A 153 4.58 15.31 15.81
CA THR A 153 5.95 15.78 15.88
C THR A 153 6.87 14.69 16.44
N ILE A 154 8.12 14.68 15.98
CA ILE A 154 9.15 13.80 16.52
C ILE A 154 9.52 14.25 17.94
N GLN A 155 9.61 15.56 18.16
CA GLN A 155 9.81 16.17 19.48
C GLN A 155 8.47 16.31 20.23
N PRO A 156 8.46 16.32 21.58
CA PRO A 156 7.23 16.49 22.36
C PRO A 156 6.51 17.80 22.00
N SER A 157 5.30 17.69 21.46
CA SER A 157 4.41 18.82 21.15
C SER A 157 2.97 18.31 21.04
N SER A 158 2.01 19.22 21.19
CA SER A 158 0.58 18.94 20.99
C SER A 158 0.17 18.95 19.51
N TYR A 159 1.09 19.28 18.60
CA TYR A 159 0.79 19.35 17.17
C TYR A 159 0.52 17.95 16.59
N GLN A 160 -0.60 17.86 15.88
CA GLN A 160 -1.04 16.67 15.15
C GLN A 160 -1.54 17.11 13.77
N ASP A 161 -1.25 16.32 12.75
CA ASP A 161 -1.75 16.50 11.39
C ASP A 161 -2.35 15.18 10.90
N SER A 162 -3.17 15.25 9.86
CA SER A 162 -3.67 14.07 9.17
C SER A 162 -3.69 14.29 7.67
N ILE A 163 -3.25 13.29 6.92
CA ILE A 163 -3.35 13.28 5.46
C ILE A 163 -4.39 12.24 5.09
N ILE A 164 -5.47 12.67 4.46
CA ILE A 164 -6.54 11.81 3.95
C ILE A 164 -6.32 11.65 2.44
N ILE A 165 -6.35 10.41 1.97
CA ILE A 165 -6.12 10.07 0.56
C ILE A 165 -7.29 9.20 0.10
N LYS A 166 -8.05 9.70 -0.89
CA LYS A 166 -9.02 8.89 -1.65
C LYS A 166 -8.86 9.16 -3.13
N GLN A 167 -7.96 8.42 -3.78
CA GLN A 167 -7.53 8.71 -5.15
C GLN A 167 -7.16 7.48 -5.96
N TYR A 168 -7.13 7.68 -7.28
CA TYR A 168 -6.63 6.68 -8.22
C TYR A 168 -5.11 6.78 -8.34
N PHE A 169 -4.44 5.66 -8.15
CA PHE A 169 -3.01 5.50 -8.33
C PHE A 169 -2.73 4.83 -9.67
N ASN A 170 -1.90 5.46 -10.48
CA ASN A 170 -1.49 4.94 -11.79
C ASN A 170 -0.07 4.35 -11.70
N LEU A 171 0.26 3.46 -12.63
CA LEU A 171 1.61 2.91 -12.69
C LEU A 171 2.60 4.06 -12.95
N ASP A 172 3.68 4.10 -12.18
CA ASP A 172 4.75 5.08 -12.38
C ASP A 172 5.50 4.75 -13.69
N PRO A 173 5.48 5.65 -14.70
CA PRO A 173 6.13 5.39 -15.98
C PRO A 173 7.66 5.36 -15.88
N ALA A 174 8.25 5.89 -14.80
CA ALA A 174 9.70 5.93 -14.64
C ALA A 174 10.31 4.56 -14.29
N GLY A 175 9.50 3.56 -13.89
CA GLY A 175 10.02 2.30 -13.35
C GLY A 175 10.74 2.50 -12.00
N ILE A 176 11.42 1.48 -11.49
CA ILE A 176 12.33 1.62 -10.33
C ILE A 176 13.72 1.97 -10.84
#